data_AF-A0A7D5RSM5-F1
#
_entry.id   AF-A0A7D5RSM5-F1
#
_cell.length_a   1.000
_cell.length_b   1.000
_cell.length_c   1.000
_cell.angle_alpha   90.00
_cell.angle_beta   90.00
_cell.angle_gamma   90.00
#
_symmetry.space_group_name_H-M   'P 1'
#
loop_
_entity.id
_entity.type
_entity.pdbx_description
1 polymer ?
#
loop_
_entity_poly.entity_id
_entity_poly.type
_entity_poly.pdbx_seq_one_letter_code
_entity_poly.pdbx_strand_id
1 'polypeptide(L)'
;MAKIHFNLAAAHADNPKGDKEKALIHYTEAIRCLEQIPDNSKDKNNLRDLQRIAIRMGDIYLCMKDFPRCREIISDVRKQKLDRQLAIYIDHLEAKLEYAMGNFIEGEALANKVIEEAKTWCRGFS
;
A
#
# COMPACT_ATOMS: atom_id res chain seq x y z
N MET A 1 19.08 -3.65 -6.61
CA MET A 1 18.23 -4.85 -6.80
C MET A 1 16.78 -4.61 -6.38
N ALA A 2 16.49 -4.11 -5.16
CA ALA A 2 15.11 -3.82 -4.72
C ALA A 2 14.26 -3.03 -5.74
N LYS A 3 14.80 -1.94 -6.29
CA LYS A 3 14.11 -1.10 -7.29
C LYS A 3 13.71 -1.83 -8.58
N ILE A 4 14.51 -2.81 -9.00
CA ILE A 4 14.21 -3.62 -10.21
C ILE A 4 12.98 -4.48 -9.93
N HIS A 5 13.00 -5.20 -8.81
CA HIS A 5 11.87 -6.01 -8.37
C HIS A 5 10.61 -5.17 -8.14
N PHE A 6 10.73 -3.99 -7.53
CA PHE A 6 9.62 -3.05 -7.38
C PHE A 6 9.00 -2.65 -8.72
N ASN A 7 9.83 -2.31 -9.71
CA ASN A 7 9.34 -1.90 -11.04
C ASN A 7 8.69 -3.06 -11.80
N LEU A 8 9.27 -4.26 -11.74
CA LEU A 8 8.67 -5.46 -12.34
C LEU A 8 7.33 -5.78 -11.69
N ALA A 9 7.26 -5.73 -10.36
CA ALA A 9 6.03 -5.93 -9.62
C ALA A 9 4.95 -4.91 -10.03
N ALA A 10 5.32 -3.63 -10.12
CA ALA A 10 4.42 -2.56 -10.56
C ALA A 10 3.91 -2.79 -11.99
N ALA A 11 4.78 -3.19 -12.92
CA ALA A 11 4.38 -3.50 -14.29
C ALA A 11 3.37 -4.67 -14.37
N HIS A 12 3.54 -5.68 -13.51
CA HIS A 12 2.59 -6.77 -13.40
C HIS A 12 1.28 -6.36 -12.68
N ALA A 13 1.34 -5.49 -11.67
CA ALA A 13 0.17 -5.06 -10.90
C ALA A 13 -0.72 -4.07 -11.66
N ASP A 14 -0.11 -3.11 -12.36
CA ASP A 14 -0.82 -1.99 -12.99
C ASP A 14 -1.35 -2.32 -14.38
N ASN A 15 -0.93 -3.46 -14.95
CA ASN A 15 -1.44 -3.98 -16.22
C ASN A 15 -2.75 -4.75 -15.98
N PRO A 16 -3.88 -4.41 -16.63
CA PRO A 16 -5.13 -5.16 -16.51
C PRO A 16 -5.01 -6.64 -16.90
N LYS A 17 -4.08 -6.98 -17.81
CA LYS A 17 -3.73 -8.35 -18.21
C LYS A 17 -2.51 -8.89 -17.46
N GLY A 18 -2.04 -8.15 -16.47
CA GLY A 18 -0.89 -8.48 -15.66
C GLY A 18 -1.17 -9.61 -14.68
N ASP A 19 -0.11 -10.36 -14.40
CA ASP A 19 -0.10 -11.50 -13.50
C ASP A 19 0.11 -11.01 -12.05
N LYS A 20 -0.98 -11.04 -11.28
CA LYS A 20 -0.99 -10.57 -9.89
C LYS A 20 -0.12 -11.42 -8.98
N GLU A 21 0.00 -12.73 -9.25
CA GLU A 21 0.87 -13.61 -8.48
C GLU A 21 2.34 -13.27 -8.73
N LYS A 22 2.72 -13.01 -9.98
CA LYS A 22 4.08 -12.50 -10.29
C LYS A 22 4.35 -11.13 -9.67
N ALA A 23 3.34 -10.27 -9.60
CA ALA A 23 3.49 -8.99 -8.91
C ALA A 23 3.82 -9.19 -7.43
N LEU A 24 3.10 -10.09 -6.73
CA LEU A 24 3.38 -10.44 -5.34
C LEU A 24 4.79 -11.02 -5.17
N ILE A 25 5.20 -11.98 -6.03
CA ILE A 25 6.55 -12.56 -6.00
C ILE A 25 7.63 -11.47 -6.10
N HIS A 26 7.48 -10.56 -7.07
CA HIS A 26 8.45 -9.48 -7.24
C HIS A 26 8.41 -8.46 -6.08
N TYR A 27 7.25 -8.16 -5.50
CA TYR A 27 7.21 -7.32 -4.30
C TYR A 27 7.88 -7.97 -3.09
N THR A 28 7.69 -9.28 -2.88
CA THR A 28 8.38 -10.04 -1.84
C THR A 28 9.89 -10.00 -2.03
N GLU A 29 10.38 -10.16 -3.26
CA GLU A 29 11.82 -10.02 -3.56
C GLU A 29 12.34 -8.60 -3.33
N ALA A 30 11.54 -7.58 -3.60
CA ALA A 30 11.89 -6.20 -3.29
C ALA A 30 12.03 -5.97 -1.78
N ILE A 31 11.10 -6.49 -0.97
CA ILE A 31 11.18 -6.46 0.50
C ILE A 31 12.46 -7.15 0.98
N ARG A 32 12.71 -8.39 0.52
CA ARG A 32 13.89 -9.17 0.89
C ARG A 32 15.19 -8.40 0.61
N CYS A 33 15.26 -7.71 -0.53
CA CYS A 33 16.41 -6.87 -0.86
C CYS A 33 16.59 -5.68 0.10
N LEU A 34 15.50 -5.04 0.54
CA LEU A 34 15.52 -3.90 1.46
C LEU A 34 15.88 -4.32 2.90
N GLU A 35 15.43 -5.52 3.30
CA GLU A 35 15.74 -6.10 4.61
C GLU A 35 17.20 -6.54 4.74
N GLN A 36 17.87 -6.87 3.62
CA GLN A 36 19.28 -7.27 3.60
C GLN A 36 20.27 -6.10 3.65
N ILE A 37 19.79 -4.85 3.62
CA ILE A 37 20.66 -3.66 3.72
C ILE A 37 21.10 -3.49 5.18
N PRO A 38 22.40 -3.55 5.50
CA PRO A 38 22.89 -3.28 6.87
C PRO A 38 22.53 -1.83 7.28
N ASP A 39 22.18 -1.61 8.55
CA ASP A 39 21.70 -0.32 9.11
C ASP A 39 20.31 0.18 8.63
N ASN A 40 19.55 -0.67 7.94
CA ASN A 40 18.21 -0.34 7.40
C ASN A 40 17.16 0.12 8.42
N SER A 41 17.32 -0.19 9.71
CA SER A 41 16.40 0.23 10.77
C SER A 41 16.39 1.74 11.03
N LYS A 42 17.38 2.48 10.52
CA LYS A 42 17.51 3.94 10.70
C LYS A 42 17.21 4.75 9.45
N ASP A 43 17.16 4.13 8.27
CA ASP A 43 16.86 4.84 7.02
C ASP A 43 15.35 5.00 6.86
N LYS A 44 14.87 6.23 7.06
CA LYS A 44 13.46 6.60 6.85
C LYS A 44 12.99 6.28 5.43
N ASN A 45 13.85 6.37 4.42
CA ASN A 45 13.48 6.06 3.05
C ASN A 45 13.26 4.56 2.86
N ASN A 46 14.07 3.73 3.52
CA ASN A 46 13.92 2.28 3.47
C ASN A 46 12.59 1.83 4.11
N LEU A 47 12.27 2.35 5.31
CA LEU A 47 10.98 2.08 5.96
C LEU A 47 9.81 2.52 5.09
N ARG A 48 9.91 3.71 4.48
CA ARG A 48 8.89 4.25 3.59
C ARG A 48 8.69 3.38 2.35
N ASP A 49 9.76 2.86 1.76
CA ASP A 49 9.68 1.97 0.60
C ASP A 49 9.06 0.61 0.95
N LEU A 50 9.39 0.05 2.12
CA LEU A 50 8.76 -1.17 2.65
C LEU A 50 7.24 -0.98 2.85
N GLN A 51 6.84 0.13 3.48
CA GLN A 51 5.43 0.48 3.68
C GLN A 51 4.70 0.66 2.35
N ARG A 52 5.32 1.33 1.38
CA ARG A 52 4.75 1.50 0.03
C ARG A 52 4.56 0.16 -0.67
N ILE A 53 5.53 -0.74 -0.58
CA ILE A 53 5.42 -2.09 -1.16
C ILE A 53 4.28 -2.85 -0.50
N ALA A 54 4.20 -2.83 0.83
CA ALA A 54 3.15 -3.50 1.58
C ALA A 54 1.76 -3.01 1.14
N ILE A 55 1.54 -1.69 1.06
CA ILE A 55 0.27 -1.12 0.60
C ILE A 55 -0.10 -1.63 -0.80
N ARG A 56 0.86 -1.68 -1.74
CA ARG A 56 0.61 -2.19 -3.11
C ARG A 56 0.28 -3.69 -3.13
N MET A 57 0.91 -4.48 -2.26
CA MET A 57 0.52 -5.89 -2.08
C MET A 57 -0.90 -5.99 -1.50
N GLY A 58 -1.29 -5.09 -0.61
CA GLY A 58 -2.66 -5.00 -0.09
C GLY A 58 -3.69 -4.73 -1.19
N ASP A 59 -3.44 -3.77 -2.08
CA ASP A 59 -4.29 -3.53 -3.27
C ASP A 59 -4.40 -4.80 -4.15
N ILE A 60 -3.31 -5.55 -4.32
CA ILE A 60 -3.34 -6.81 -5.10
C ILE A 60 -4.21 -7.86 -4.40
N TYR A 61 -4.04 -8.07 -3.10
CA TYR A 61 -4.86 -9.02 -2.33
C TYR A 61 -6.34 -8.64 -2.35
N LEU A 62 -6.65 -7.36 -2.24
CA LEU A 62 -8.01 -6.86 -2.41
C LEU A 62 -8.57 -7.22 -3.80
N CYS A 63 -7.81 -6.99 -4.87
CA CYS A 63 -8.23 -7.36 -6.23
C CYS A 63 -8.44 -8.87 -6.41
N MET A 64 -7.67 -9.70 -5.70
CA MET A 64 -7.81 -11.15 -5.69
C MET A 64 -8.93 -11.63 -4.75
N LYS A 65 -9.61 -10.72 -4.05
CA LYS A 65 -10.62 -11.00 -3.02
C LYS A 65 -10.08 -11.76 -1.80
N ASP A 66 -8.77 -11.68 -1.56
CA ASP A 66 -8.13 -12.16 -0.33
C ASP A 66 -8.19 -11.07 0.75
N PHE A 67 -9.41 -10.85 1.25
CA PHE A 67 -9.69 -9.82 2.26
C PHE A 67 -8.93 -10.03 3.57
N PRO A 68 -8.74 -11.27 4.10
CA PRO A 68 -7.93 -11.49 5.29
C PRO A 68 -6.50 -10.97 5.16
N ARG A 69 -5.81 -11.28 4.05
CA ARG A 69 -4.43 -10.79 3.83
C ARG A 69 -4.37 -9.28 3.61
N CYS A 70 -5.35 -8.72 2.89
CA CYS A 70 -5.45 -7.26 2.73
C CYS A 70 -5.58 -6.57 4.10
N ARG A 71 -6.43 -7.10 4.99
CA ARG A 71 -6.63 -6.56 6.35
C ARG A 71 -5.38 -6.71 7.21
N GLU A 72 -4.67 -7.82 7.11
CA GLU A 72 -3.40 -8.04 7.81
C GLU A 72 -2.38 -6.97 7.43
N ILE A 73 -2.20 -6.72 6.11
CA ILE A 73 -1.32 -5.67 5.61
C ILE A 73 -1.70 -4.29 6.18
N ILE A 74 -3.00 -3.95 6.17
CA ILE A 74 -3.46 -2.67 6.74
C ILE A 74 -3.09 -2.56 8.22
N SER A 75 -3.33 -3.62 8.99
CA SER A 75 -2.99 -3.66 10.41
C SER A 75 -1.49 -3.47 10.64
N ASP A 76 -0.64 -4.18 9.88
CA ASP A 76 0.80 -4.15 10.05
C ASP A 76 1.43 -2.83 9.64
N VAL A 77 0.93 -2.20 8.58
CA VAL A 77 1.39 -0.86 8.17
C VAL A 77 0.95 0.20 9.18
N ARG A 78 -0.26 0.11 9.74
CA ARG A 78 -0.76 1.05 10.77
C ARG A 78 0.00 0.99 12.10
N LYS A 79 0.63 -0.14 12.44
CA LYS A 79 1.50 -0.26 13.63
C LYS A 79 2.78 0.57 13.51
N GLN A 80 3.14 0.98 12.29
CA GLN A 80 4.37 1.70 12.00
C GLN A 80 4.11 3.21 11.94
N LYS A 81 5.18 4.01 12.09
CA LYS A 81 5.09 5.45 11.86
C LYS A 81 4.94 5.72 10.36
N LEU A 82 3.80 6.25 9.97
CA LEU A 82 3.50 6.64 8.60
C LEU A 82 3.76 8.13 8.38
N ASP A 83 4.29 8.47 7.22
CA ASP A 83 4.17 9.83 6.73
C ASP A 83 2.73 10.11 6.26
N ARG A 84 2.41 11.39 6.09
CA ARG A 84 1.05 11.83 5.74
C ARG A 84 0.55 11.21 4.43
N GLN A 85 1.42 11.04 3.42
CA GLN A 85 1.02 10.50 2.13
C GLN A 85 0.69 9.00 2.24
N LEU A 86 1.51 8.25 2.96
CA LEU A 86 1.26 6.83 3.21
C LEU A 86 0.02 6.60 4.08
N ALA A 87 -0.27 7.51 5.03
CA ALA A 87 -1.51 7.48 5.80
C ALA A 87 -2.75 7.62 4.90
N ILE A 88 -2.72 8.53 3.92
CA ILE A 88 -3.81 8.67 2.94
C ILE A 88 -3.97 7.40 2.10
N TYR A 89 -2.85 6.79 1.66
CA TYR A 89 -2.92 5.57 0.85
C TYR A 89 -3.46 4.37 1.65
N ILE A 90 -3.09 4.24 2.92
CA ILE A 90 -3.62 3.14 3.74
C ILE A 90 -5.11 3.35 4.07
N ASP A 91 -5.52 4.58 4.38
CA ASP A 91 -6.94 4.90 4.61
C ASP A 91 -7.77 4.63 3.33
N HIS A 92 -7.23 4.95 2.16
CA HIS A 92 -7.88 4.65 0.89
C HIS A 92 -7.99 3.15 0.63
N LEU A 93 -6.94 2.36 0.89
CA LEU A 93 -6.98 0.91 0.76
C LEU A 93 -8.02 0.30 1.70
N GLU A 94 -8.08 0.77 2.95
CA GLU A 94 -9.06 0.31 3.94
C GLU A 94 -10.48 0.67 3.54
N ALA A 95 -10.72 1.88 3.04
CA ALA A 95 -12.02 2.26 2.49
C ALA A 95 -12.48 1.27 1.41
N LYS A 96 -11.61 0.96 0.43
CA LYS A 96 -11.95 -0.01 -0.63
C LYS A 96 -12.23 -1.41 -0.08
N LEU A 97 -11.48 -1.85 0.95
CA LEU A 97 -11.70 -3.13 1.61
C LEU A 97 -13.07 -3.18 2.27
N GLU A 98 -13.43 -2.15 3.03
CA GLU A 98 -14.73 -2.08 3.71
C GLU A 98 -15.88 -2.05 2.71
N TYR A 99 -15.75 -1.31 1.59
CA TYR A 99 -16.70 -1.38 0.47
C TYR A 99 -16.81 -2.80 -0.12
N ALA A 100 -15.69 -3.48 -0.34
CA ALA A 100 -15.66 -4.84 -0.90
C ALA A 100 -16.29 -5.87 0.06
N MET A 101 -16.25 -5.62 1.37
CA MET A 101 -16.88 -6.44 2.40
C MET A 101 -18.35 -6.08 2.69
N GLY A 102 -18.87 -5.00 2.09
CA GLY A 102 -20.24 -4.53 2.29
C GLY A 102 -20.45 -3.60 3.49
N ASN A 103 -19.36 -3.15 4.12
CA ASN A 103 -19.38 -2.23 5.26
C ASN A 103 -19.38 -0.78 4.76
N PHE A 104 -20.49 -0.37 4.16
CA PHE A 104 -20.58 0.90 3.43
C PHE A 104 -20.45 2.14 4.31
N ILE A 105 -20.92 2.09 5.56
CA ILE A 105 -20.88 3.23 6.49
C ILE A 105 -19.42 3.55 6.84
N GLU A 106 -18.67 2.54 7.27
CA GLU A 106 -17.24 2.65 7.58
C GLU A 106 -16.43 3.02 6.33
N GLY A 107 -16.72 2.39 5.20
CA GLY A 107 -16.08 2.69 3.92
C GLY A 107 -16.28 4.15 3.48
N GLU A 108 -17.49 4.69 3.62
CA GLU A 108 -17.81 6.08 3.26
C GLU A 108 -17.12 7.07 4.21
N ALA A 109 -17.10 6.79 5.51
CA ALA A 109 -16.41 7.64 6.50
C ALA A 109 -14.91 7.75 6.17
N LEU A 110 -14.26 6.63 5.85
CA LEU A 110 -12.85 6.59 5.46
C LEU A 110 -12.61 7.30 4.12
N ALA A 111 -13.46 7.08 3.13
CA ALA A 111 -13.35 7.73 1.82
C ALA A 111 -13.47 9.26 1.93
N ASN A 112 -14.42 9.74 2.73
CA ASN A 112 -14.59 11.18 2.98
C ASN A 112 -13.37 11.79 3.66
N LYS A 113 -12.79 11.09 4.65
CA LYS A 113 -11.53 11.51 5.27
C LYS A 113 -10.39 11.64 4.25
N VAL A 114 -10.21 10.63 3.38
CA VAL A 114 -9.20 10.64 2.31
C VAL A 114 -9.38 11.83 1.36
N ILE A 115 -10.62 12.11 0.95
CA ILE A 115 -10.95 13.22 0.06
C ILE A 115 -10.63 14.56 0.70
N GLU A 116 -11.01 14.78 1.96
CA GLU A 116 -10.71 16.03 2.66
C GLU A 116 -9.21 16.24 2.82
N GLU A 117 -8.47 15.19 3.18
CA GLU A 117 -7.01 15.28 3.26
C GLU A 117 -6.37 15.60 1.90
N ALA A 118 -6.82 14.97 0.81
CA ALA A 118 -6.36 15.27 -0.54
C ALA A 118 -6.67 16.71 -0.96
N LYS A 119 -7.84 17.25 -0.60
CA LYS A 119 -8.21 18.65 -0.89
C LYS A 119 -7.29 19.65 -0.18
N THR A 120 -6.94 19.39 1.08
CA THR A 120 -6.01 20.27 1.82
C THR A 120 -4.62 20.28 1.19
N TRP A 121 -4.21 19.19 0.55
CA TRP A 121 -2.94 19.13 -0.19
C TRP A 121 -2.98 20.03 -1.43
N CYS A 122 -4.03 19.95 -2.25
CA CYS A 122 -4.16 20.79 -3.45
C CYS A 122 -4.24 22.30 -3.12
N ARG A 123 -4.86 22.67 -2.00
CA ARG A 123 -4.95 24.07 -1.54
C ARG A 123 -3.64 24.64 -0.97
N GLY A 124 -2.68 23.79 -0.62
CA GLY A 124 -1.37 24.24 -0.13
C GLY A 124 -0.41 24.72 -1.24
N PHE A 125 -0.82 24.64 -2.50
CA PHE A 125 -0.03 25.03 -3.68
C PHE A 125 -0.61 26.24 -4.45
N SER A 126 -1.62 26.93 -3.89
CA SER A 126 -2.22 28.15 -4.45
C SER A 126 -1.69 29.42 -3.82
#